data_AF-A0A8J7FZ82-F1
#
_entry.id   AF-A0A8J7FZ82-F1
#
_cell.length_a   1.000
_cell.length_b   1.000
_cell.length_c   1.000
_cell.angle_alpha   90.00
_cell.angle_beta   90.00
_cell.angle_gamma   90.00
#
_symmetry.space_group_name_H-M   'P 1'
#
loop_
_entity.id
_entity.type
_entity.pdbx_description
1 polymer ?
#
loop_
_entity_poly.entity_id
_entity_poly.type
_entity_poly.pdbx_seq_one_letter_code
_entity_poly.pdbx_strand_id
1 'polypeptide(L)' 'MVSYDPASPINVRDGASTRAYIRHIGYAGDRVEVLDRIVSGDGYMWYFVRFTVSNAAGWIRGDFVSLDSDRY' A
#
# COMPACT_ATOMS: atom_id res chain seq x y z
N MET A 1 -11.81 -23.20 -3.31
CA MET A 1 -11.10 -22.25 -4.20
C MET A 1 -11.13 -20.88 -3.53
N VAL A 2 -10.02 -20.44 -2.95
CA VAL A 2 -9.93 -19.08 -2.43
C VAL A 2 -9.53 -18.24 -3.63
N SER A 3 -10.45 -17.39 -4.12
CA SER A 3 -10.16 -16.49 -5.24
C SER A 3 -9.09 -15.52 -4.78
N TYR A 4 -7.84 -15.79 -5.14
CA TYR A 4 -6.74 -14.84 -4.98
C TYR A 4 -6.85 -13.89 -6.16
N ASP A 5 -7.89 -13.05 -6.19
CA ASP A 5 -8.13 -12.11 -7.27
C ASP A 5 -6.92 -11.18 -7.38
N PRO A 6 -6.06 -11.33 -8.41
CA PRO A 6 -4.87 -10.49 -8.58
C PRO A 6 -5.25 -9.04 -8.92
N ALA A 7 -6.55 -8.75 -9.03
CA ALA A 7 -7.15 -7.44 -9.30
C ALA A 7 -7.77 -6.80 -8.04
N SER A 8 -7.56 -7.34 -6.84
CA SER A 8 -8.11 -6.72 -5.62
C SER A 8 -7.53 -5.31 -5.46
N PRO A 9 -8.37 -4.26 -5.44
CA PRO A 9 -7.90 -2.89 -5.39
C PRO A 9 -7.17 -2.63 -4.07
N ILE A 10 -5.93 -2.16 -4.16
CA ILE A 10 -5.12 -1.76 -3.02
C ILE A 10 -5.54 -0.33 -2.66
N ASN A 11 -6.12 -0.18 -1.46
CA ASN A 11 -6.56 1.13 -0.99
C ASN A 11 -5.36 1.99 -0.57
N VAL A 12 -5.20 3.13 -1.24
CA VAL A 12 -4.21 4.16 -0.92
C VAL A 12 -4.90 5.26 -0.12
N ARG A 13 -4.53 5.40 1.14
CA ARG A 13 -5.19 6.28 2.11
C ARG A 13 -4.43 7.57 2.37
N ASP A 14 -5.10 8.63 2.81
CA ASP A 14 -4.44 9.88 3.21
C ASP A 14 -3.70 9.78 4.55
N GLY A 15 -4.00 8.75 5.34
CA GLY A 15 -3.35 8.48 6.62
C GLY A 15 -3.08 6.99 6.83
N ALA A 16 -2.11 6.69 7.68
CA ALA A 16 -1.75 5.35 8.13
C ALA A 16 -2.81 4.82 9.11
N SER A 17 -4.03 4.59 8.65
CA SER A 17 -5.10 3.99 9.45
C SER A 17 -6.14 3.33 8.56
N THR A 18 -6.68 2.20 9.03
CA THR A 18 -7.84 1.55 8.40
C THR A 18 -9.11 2.43 8.37
N ARG A 19 -9.13 3.53 9.14
CA ARG A 19 -10.22 4.52 9.17
C ARG A 19 -9.95 5.77 8.31
N ALA A 20 -8.73 5.93 7.78
CA ALA A 20 -8.35 7.08 6.96
C ALA A 20 -9.07 7.09 5.60
N TYR A 21 -9.23 8.24 4.97
CA TYR A 21 -9.97 8.34 3.71
C TYR A 21 -9.17 7.71 2.57
N ILE A 22 -9.85 6.94 1.73
CA ILE A 22 -9.26 6.34 0.53
C ILE A 22 -9.17 7.43 -0.54
N ARG A 23 -7.95 7.82 -0.90
CA ARG A 23 -7.67 8.85 -1.91
C ARG A 23 -7.50 8.27 -3.29
N HIS A 24 -6.85 7.11 -3.36
CA HIS A 24 -6.54 6.43 -4.62
C HIS A 24 -6.68 4.91 -4.46
N ILE A 25 -6.71 4.24 -5.60
CA ILE A 25 -6.67 2.79 -5.70
C ILE A 25 -5.43 2.44 -6.51
N GLY A 26 -4.57 1.59 -5.96
CA GLY A 26 -3.50 0.92 -6.68
C GLY A 26 -3.88 -0.50 -7.04
N TYR A 27 -3.16 -1.10 -7.97
CA TYR A 27 -3.31 -2.51 -8.33
C TYR A 27 -2.05 -3.30 -7.99
N ALA A 28 -2.20 -4.60 -7.75
CA ALA A 28 -1.06 -5.47 -7.55
C ALA A 28 -0.17 -5.45 -8.81
N GLY A 29 1.13 -5.22 -8.62
CA GLY A 29 2.10 -5.06 -9.71
C GLY A 29 2.38 -3.61 -10.09
N ASP A 30 1.62 -2.63 -9.60
CA ASP A 30 1.99 -1.22 -9.73
C ASP A 30 3.32 -0.96 -9.01
N ARG A 31 4.24 -0.30 -9.73
CA ARG A 31 5.52 0.10 -9.16
C ARG A 31 5.33 1.38 -8.37
N VAL A 32 5.64 1.29 -7.08
CA VAL A 32 5.59 2.42 -6.15
C VAL A 32 6.93 2.57 -5.45
N GLU A 33 7.29 3.81 -5.14
CA GLU A 33 8.44 4.14 -4.30
C GLU A 33 7.97 4.25 -2.86
N VAL A 34 8.61 3.52 -1.95
CA VAL A 34 8.36 3.67 -0.52
C VAL A 34 9.15 4.87 -0.01
N LEU A 35 8.43 5.89 0.46
CA LEU A 35 9.00 7.12 1.00
C LEU A 35 9.09 7.08 2.52
N ASP A 36 8.14 6.43 3.19
CA ASP A 36 8.13 6.32 4.66
C ASP A 36 7.43 5.03 5.12
N ARG A 37 7.62 4.66 6.39
CA ARG A 37 6.90 3.55 7.03
C ARG A 37 6.60 3.84 8.50
N ILE A 38 5.39 3.51 8.94
CA ILE A 38 5.00 3.63 10.35
C ILE A 38 4.22 2.40 10.83
N VAL A 39 4.39 2.06 12.11
CA VAL A 39 3.40 1.23 12.81
C VAL A 39 2.33 2.16 13.33
N SER A 40 1.10 2.00 12.87
CA SER A 40 0.00 2.82 13.38
C SER A 40 -0.59 2.20 14.65
N GLY A 41 -1.37 2.99 15.39
CA GLY A 41 -2.08 2.55 16.59
C GLY A 41 -3.14 1.47 16.32
N ASP A 42 -3.44 1.19 15.05
CA ASP A 42 -4.26 0.04 14.64
C ASP A 42 -3.48 -1.28 14.57
N GLY A 43 -2.18 -1.27 14.90
CA GLY A 43 -1.33 -2.46 14.96
C GLY A 43 -0.77 -2.92 13.62
N TYR A 44 -1.06 -2.20 12.53
CA TYR A 44 -0.56 -2.52 11.20
C TYR A 44 0.66 -1.67 10.84
N MET A 45 1.57 -2.28 10.07
CA MET A 45 2.60 -1.56 9.34
C MET A 45 1.97 -0.85 8.15
N TRP A 46 2.28 0.42 7.97
CA TRP A 46 1.84 1.26 6.87
C TRP A 46 3.06 1.80 6.15
N TYR A 47 3.00 1.82 4.82
CA TYR A 47 4.01 2.38 3.95
C TYR A 47 3.45 3.59 3.24
N PHE A 48 4.10 4.74 3.39
CA PHE A 48 3.82 5.90 2.56
C PHE A 48 4.53 5.69 1.23
N VAL A 49 3.75 5.55 0.17
CA VAL A 49 4.27 5.27 -1.16
C VAL A 49 3.92 6.38 -2.12
N ARG A 50 4.74 6.52 -3.17
CA ARG A 50 4.49 7.39 -4.31
C ARG A 50 4.46 6.57 -5.59
N PHE A 51 3.39 6.73 -6.36
CA PHE A 51 3.23 6.13 -7.68
C PHE A 51 4.09 6.90 -8.67
N THR A 52 4.97 6.19 -9.38
CA THR A 52 5.93 6.82 -10.31
C THR A 52 5.25 7.37 -11.56
N VAL A 53 4.13 6.78 -11.98
CA VAL A 53 3.39 7.16 -13.20
C VAL A 53 2.48 8.36 -12.96
N SER A 54 1.70 8.35 -11.88
CA SER A 54 0.71 9.40 -11.58
C SER A 54 1.22 10.47 -10.62
N ASN A 55 2.40 10.28 -10.04
CA ASN A 55 2.96 11.08 -8.94
C ASN A 55 2.03 11.17 -7.71
N ALA A 56 1.00 10.31 -7.63
CA ALA A 56 0.10 10.22 -6.50
C ALA A 56 0.84 9.63 -5.30
N ALA A 57 0.53 10.09 -4.10
CA ALA A 57 1.14 9.57 -2.88
C ALA A 57 0.09 9.28 -1.80
N GLY A 58 0.37 8.29 -0.97
CA GLY A 58 -0.50 7.93 0.14
C GLY A 58 -0.04 6.68 0.88
N TRP A 59 -0.80 6.31 1.89
CA TRP A 59 -0.50 5.21 2.80
C TRP A 59 -1.15 3.91 2.33
N ILE A 60 -0.34 2.87 2.21
CA ILE A 60 -0.77 1.51 1.91
C ILE A 60 -0.42 0.63 3.09
N ARG A 61 -1.31 -0.31 3.43
CA ARG A 61 -1.04 -1.28 4.49
C ARG A 61 -0.02 -2.31 4.02
N GLY A 62 0.95 -2.63 4.88
CA GLY A 62 2.08 -3.50 4.58
C GLY A 62 1.71 -4.89 4.10
N ASP A 63 0.57 -5.42 4.51
CA ASP A 63 0.07 -6.73 4.04
C ASP A 63 -0.12 -6.79 2.52
N PHE A 64 -0.29 -5.64 1.86
CA PHE A 64 -0.45 -5.55 0.40
C PHE A 64 0.82 -5.11 -0.32
N VAL A 65 1.92 -4.89 0.40
CA VAL A 65 3.19 -4.45 -0.17
C VAL A 65 4.17 -5.61 -0.12
N SER A 66 4.42 -6.24 -1.27
CA SER A 66 5.57 -7.12 -1.42
C SER A 66 6.81 -6.28 -1.71
N LEU A 67 7.61 -6.05 -0.67
CA LEU A 67 8.96 -5.53 -0.84
C LEU A 67 9.80 -6.67 -1.43
N ASP A 68 10.44 -6.44 -2.58
CA ASP A 68 11.38 -7.39 -3.22
C ASP A 68 12.69 -7.54 -2.41
N SER A 69 12.64 -7.39 -1.08
CA SER A 69 13.78 -7.49 -0.19
C SER A 69 13.97 -8.89 0.41
N ASP A 70 13.12 -9.86 0.05
CA ASP A 70 13.12 -11.23 0.58
C ASP A 70 13.89 -12.24 -0.30
N ARG A 71 14.87 -11.79 -1.09
CA ARG A 71 15.71 -12.65 -1.95
C ARG A 71 17.20 -12.61 -1.60
N TYR A 72 17.54 -12.78 -0.32
CA TYR A 72 18.92 -13.13 0.05
C TYR A 72 18.97 -14.22 1.10
#